data_AF-A0A970P899-F1
#
_entry.id   AF-A0A970P899-F1
#
_cell.length_a   1.000
_cell.length_b   1.000
_cell.length_c   1.000
_cell.angle_alpha   90.00
_cell.angle_beta   90.00
_cell.angle_gamma   90.00
#
_symmetry.space_group_name_H-M   'P 1'
#
loop_
_entity.id
_entity.type
_entity.pdbx_description
1 polymer ?
#
loop_
_entity_poly.entity_id
_entity_poly.type
_entity_poly.pdbx_seq_one_letter_code
_entity_poly.pdbx_strand_id
1 'polypeptide(L)'
;MPSSTTRELRSGCRRGNVSALDALLYHCADGVYAVALAAVEDEEQAQQTVRQVWLRLLKALKSLRFDADPARRLWRITERVVAEQVGREAARRARLSVTGEDGSVGLEGVRLPREVIEELSELTHGEAEAIRNRYRARRNAFRGFLASLLLTTVGVWVAVFMQRARVTEDIAQLKYECLRERIIRQELPAAIREVGFQLDYATEADREMAADCERVQLVLEEIANAQSLRQVNYLRYIRQRVTRHELADFVRSLEETFPEMSDTLPRVALALEEVESL
;
A
#
# COMPACT_ATOMS: atom_id res chain seq x y z
N MET A 1 29.02 -6.74 2.17
CA MET A 1 28.10 -6.56 3.30
C MET A 1 28.79 -5.68 4.33
N PRO A 2 28.28 -4.50 4.73
CA PRO A 2 28.89 -3.77 5.86
C PRO A 2 28.78 -4.64 7.11
N SER A 3 29.87 -4.77 7.88
CA SER A 3 29.87 -5.51 9.15
C SER A 3 28.81 -4.94 10.09
N SER A 4 28.22 -5.78 10.95
CA SER A 4 27.19 -5.38 11.94
C SER A 4 27.59 -4.12 12.70
N THR A 5 28.87 -4.00 13.05
CA THR A 5 29.50 -2.86 13.72
C THR A 5 29.34 -1.54 12.95
N THR A 6 29.58 -1.52 11.63
CA THR A 6 29.38 -0.31 10.80
C THR A 6 27.93 0.13 10.74
N ARG A 7 26.98 -0.81 10.72
CA ARG A 7 25.54 -0.50 10.68
C ARG A 7 25.08 0.06 12.03
N GLU A 8 25.57 -0.49 13.13
CA GLU A 8 25.29 -0.03 14.49
C GLU A 8 25.84 1.37 14.71
N LEU A 9 27.10 1.63 14.36
CA LEU A 9 27.73 2.95 14.46
C LEU A 9 26.96 3.99 13.64
N ARG A 10 26.62 3.68 12.38
CA ARG A 10 25.80 4.55 11.53
C ARG A 10 24.45 4.88 12.19
N SER A 11 23.75 3.87 12.71
CA SER A 11 22.44 4.05 13.33
C SER A 11 22.53 4.82 14.66
N GLY A 12 23.61 4.62 15.42
CA GLY A 12 23.90 5.29 16.67
C GLY A 12 24.17 6.77 16.47
N CYS A 13 25.07 7.13 15.54
CA CYS A 13 25.36 8.53 15.20
C CYS A 13 24.09 9.24 14.69
N ARG A 14 23.26 8.54 13.88
CA ARG A 14 21.98 9.10 13.40
C ARG A 14 21.03 9.46 14.52
N ARG A 15 21.02 8.68 15.61
CA ARG A 15 20.13 8.83 16.76
C ARG A 15 20.67 9.78 17.81
N GLY A 16 21.89 10.30 17.65
CA GLY A 16 22.56 11.08 18.71
C GLY A 16 22.90 10.21 19.92
N ASN A 17 23.35 8.97 19.69
CA ASN A 17 23.94 8.15 20.74
C ASN A 17 25.40 8.60 20.96
N VAL A 18 25.69 9.03 22.18
CA VAL A 18 27.00 9.57 22.58
C VAL A 18 28.11 8.55 22.29
N SER A 19 27.98 7.30 22.77
CA SER A 19 29.02 6.28 22.60
C SER A 19 29.33 5.98 21.13
N ALA A 20 28.34 6.11 20.23
CA ALA A 20 28.57 5.90 18.80
C ALA A 20 29.26 7.09 18.13
N LEU A 21 29.00 8.31 18.61
CA LEU A 21 29.69 9.51 18.13
C LEU A 21 31.14 9.54 18.65
N ASP A 22 31.36 9.13 19.90
CA ASP A 22 32.71 8.99 20.47
C ASP A 22 33.48 7.91 19.73
N ALA A 23 32.88 6.73 19.48
CA ALA A 23 33.51 5.69 18.67
C ALA A 23 33.89 6.19 17.26
N LEU A 24 33.06 7.03 16.64
CA LEU A 24 33.39 7.66 15.36
C LEU A 24 34.57 8.64 15.49
N LEU A 25 34.59 9.45 16.56
CA LEU A 25 35.67 10.40 16.84
C LEU A 25 36.99 9.65 16.99
N TYR A 26 37.08 8.71 17.93
CA TYR A 26 38.30 7.94 18.20
C TYR A 26 38.76 7.13 17.00
N HIS A 27 37.83 6.64 16.17
CA HIS A 27 38.20 5.87 14.98
C HIS A 27 38.77 6.73 13.83
N CYS A 28 38.40 8.02 13.76
CA CYS A 28 38.73 8.86 12.60
C CYS A 28 39.59 10.09 12.91
N ALA A 29 39.71 10.50 14.18
CA ALA A 29 40.40 11.72 14.58
C ALA A 29 41.85 11.76 14.08
N ASP A 30 42.60 10.68 14.32
CA ASP A 30 44.01 10.59 13.92
C ASP A 30 44.20 10.65 12.40
N GLY A 31 43.33 9.98 11.65
CA GLY A 31 43.38 10.03 10.19
C GLY A 31 43.04 11.43 9.64
N VAL A 32 42.05 12.11 10.22
CA VAL A 32 41.69 13.49 9.82
C VAL A 32 42.82 14.45 10.17
N TYR A 33 43.45 14.26 11.33
CA TYR A 33 44.59 15.05 11.76
C TYR A 33 45.82 14.85 10.88
N ALA A 34 46.15 13.62 10.53
CA ALA A 34 47.25 13.31 9.63
C ALA A 34 47.06 13.94 8.24
N VAL A 35 45.83 13.94 7.70
CA VAL A 35 45.52 14.65 6.44
C VAL A 35 45.68 16.16 6.58
N ALA A 36 45.28 16.74 7.72
CA ALA A 36 45.47 18.16 7.97
C ALA A 36 46.96 18.52 8.05
N LEU A 37 47.76 17.78 8.82
CA LEU A 37 49.21 17.96 8.94
C LEU A 37 49.95 17.78 7.61
N ALA A 38 49.49 16.87 6.74
CA ALA A 38 50.07 16.70 5.42
C ALA A 38 49.73 17.85 4.44
N ALA A 39 48.74 18.68 4.78
CA ALA A 39 48.27 19.77 3.94
C ALA A 39 48.75 21.15 4.40
N VAL A 40 48.82 21.40 5.71
CA VAL A 40 49.23 22.69 6.29
C VAL A 40 50.58 22.57 6.99
N GLU A 41 51.34 23.67 7.02
CA GLU A 41 52.71 23.70 7.55
C GLU A 41 52.77 23.79 9.08
N ASP A 42 51.68 24.25 9.73
CA ASP A 42 51.60 24.49 11.17
C ASP A 42 50.68 23.48 11.87
N GLU A 43 51.15 22.96 13.01
CA GLU A 43 50.42 22.05 13.88
C GLU A 43 49.15 22.71 14.44
N GLU A 44 49.22 23.97 14.83
CA GLU A 44 48.05 24.69 15.37
C GLU A 44 46.95 24.80 14.31
N GLN A 45 47.34 25.13 13.08
CA GLN A 45 46.44 25.21 11.94
C GLN A 45 45.83 23.85 11.59
N ALA A 46 46.60 22.76 11.72
CA ALA A 46 46.10 21.40 11.52
C ALA A 46 45.03 21.05 12.56
N GLN A 47 45.27 21.36 13.85
CA GLN A 47 44.29 21.14 14.90
C GLN A 47 43.01 21.97 14.70
N GLN A 48 43.14 23.25 14.32
CA GLN A 48 41.98 24.09 13.98
C GLN A 48 41.18 23.50 12.80
N THR A 49 41.86 22.91 11.82
CA THR A 49 41.23 22.23 10.69
C THR A 49 40.41 21.03 11.15
N VAL A 50 40.95 20.19 12.05
CA VAL A 50 40.20 19.08 12.64
C VAL A 50 38.94 19.58 13.35
N ARG A 51 39.04 20.64 14.15
CA ARG A 51 37.88 21.26 14.83
C ARG A 51 36.81 21.70 13.84
N GLN A 52 37.20 22.39 12.78
CA GLN A 52 36.25 22.84 11.74
C GLN A 52 35.59 21.66 11.02
N VAL A 53 36.35 20.62 10.69
CA VAL A 53 35.83 19.39 10.08
C VAL A 53 34.78 18.75 10.99
N TRP A 54 35.08 18.62 12.28
CA TRP A 54 34.18 17.99 13.25
C TRP A 54 32.89 18.80 13.44
N LEU A 55 32.99 20.11 13.61
CA LEU A 55 31.82 21.00 13.72
C LEU A 55 30.92 20.92 12.49
N ARG A 56 31.50 20.87 11.29
CA ARG A 56 30.75 20.69 10.03
C ARG A 56 30.09 19.32 9.97
N LEU A 57 30.74 18.27 10.48
CA LEU A 57 30.13 16.94 10.60
C LEU A 57 28.92 16.98 11.54
N LEU A 58 29.05 17.53 12.75
CA LEU A 58 27.94 17.64 13.70
C LEU A 58 26.75 18.41 13.11
N LYS A 59 27.00 19.53 12.43
CA LYS A 59 25.98 20.27 11.67
C LYS A 59 25.33 19.43 10.57
N ALA A 60 26.13 18.63 9.87
CA ALA A 60 25.65 17.71 8.86
C ALA A 60 24.76 16.58 9.43
N LEU A 61 25.07 16.04 10.62
CA LEU A 61 24.25 15.01 11.27
C LEU A 61 22.86 15.54 11.67
N LYS A 62 22.75 16.84 11.98
CA LYS A 62 21.50 17.57 12.23
C LYS A 62 20.65 17.83 10.98
N SER A 63 21.21 17.65 9.78
CA SER A 63 20.52 17.95 8.51
C SER A 63 19.36 16.99 8.20
N LEU A 64 18.41 17.43 7.37
CA LEU A 64 17.23 16.64 6.99
C LEU A 64 17.61 15.34 6.26
N ARG A 65 18.59 15.40 5.35
CA ARG A 65 19.07 14.25 4.57
C ARG A 65 20.21 13.51 5.30
N PHE A 66 19.91 12.34 5.83
CA PHE A 66 20.87 11.42 6.45
C PHE A 66 21.04 10.17 5.57
N ASP A 67 21.65 10.34 4.40
CA ASP A 67 21.81 9.22 3.45
C ASP A 67 23.17 8.52 3.53
N ALA A 68 24.19 9.22 4.02
CA ALA A 68 25.55 8.71 3.99
C ALA A 68 25.99 8.07 5.32
N ASP A 69 26.84 7.06 5.20
CA ASP A 69 27.71 6.59 6.26
C ASP A 69 28.49 7.77 6.90
N PRO A 70 28.42 7.98 8.23
CA PRO A 70 29.08 9.09 8.91
C PRO A 70 30.57 9.19 8.62
N ALA A 71 31.30 8.07 8.58
CA ALA A 71 32.74 8.05 8.30
C ALA A 71 33.03 8.53 6.86
N ARG A 72 32.29 8.03 5.87
CA ARG A 72 32.40 8.53 4.48
C ARG A 72 32.01 10.00 4.33
N ARG A 73 31.10 10.49 5.18
CA ARG A 73 30.71 11.90 5.17
C ARG A 73 31.79 12.77 5.80
N LEU A 74 32.39 12.31 6.90
CA LEU A 74 33.54 12.96 7.54
C LEU A 74 34.66 13.16 6.53
N TRP A 75 35.09 12.12 5.81
CA TRP A 75 36.15 12.23 4.80
C TRP A 75 35.87 13.24 3.69
N ARG A 76 34.62 13.32 3.21
CA ARG A 76 34.22 14.34 2.24
C ARG A 76 34.23 15.76 2.81
N ILE A 77 33.94 15.90 4.10
CA ILE A 77 34.04 17.19 4.79
C ILE A 77 35.52 17.55 4.98
N THR A 78 36.36 16.60 5.41
CA THR A 78 37.82 16.78 5.53
C THR A 78 38.42 17.29 4.24
N GLU A 79 38.22 16.57 3.13
CA GLU A 79 38.76 16.96 1.82
C GLU A 79 38.28 18.36 1.40
N ARG A 80 37.01 18.70 1.70
CA ARG A 80 36.48 20.03 1.41
C ARG A 80 37.11 21.12 2.26
N VAL A 81 37.21 20.92 3.57
CA VAL A 81 37.77 21.92 4.50
C VAL A 81 39.25 22.16 4.18
N VAL A 82 40.01 21.08 3.96
CA VAL A 82 41.43 21.19 3.56
C VAL A 82 41.55 21.88 2.20
N ALA A 83 40.70 21.53 1.22
CA ALA A 83 40.71 22.19 -0.09
C ALA A 83 40.35 23.68 -0.04
N GLU A 84 39.53 24.11 0.92
CA GLU A 84 39.23 25.53 1.16
C GLU A 84 40.46 26.31 1.66
N GLN A 85 41.41 25.64 2.31
CA GLN A 85 42.62 26.27 2.85
C GLN A 85 43.79 26.26 1.87
N VAL A 86 44.07 25.12 1.24
CA VAL A 86 45.29 24.92 0.44
C VAL A 86 45.02 24.63 -1.05
N GLY A 87 43.75 24.65 -1.45
CA GLY A 87 43.32 24.31 -2.80
C GLY A 87 43.08 22.81 -3.00
N ARG A 88 42.26 22.47 -4.01
CA ARG A 88 41.76 21.10 -4.25
C ARG A 88 42.87 20.10 -4.56
N GLU A 89 43.87 20.49 -5.34
CA GLU A 89 44.95 19.59 -5.76
C GLU A 89 45.88 19.25 -4.60
N ALA A 90 46.19 20.22 -3.74
CA ALA A 90 46.97 20.01 -2.52
C ALA A 90 46.22 19.13 -1.52
N ALA A 91 44.93 19.39 -1.29
CA ALA A 91 44.10 18.56 -0.42
C ALA A 91 44.02 17.10 -0.88
N ARG A 92 43.93 16.87 -2.21
CA ARG A 92 43.92 15.52 -2.77
C ARG A 92 45.27 14.82 -2.59
N ARG A 93 46.39 15.53 -2.79
CA ARG A 93 47.74 14.99 -2.53
C ARG A 93 47.93 14.62 -1.06
N ALA A 94 47.55 15.50 -0.14
CA ALA A 94 47.61 15.26 1.30
C ALA A 94 46.77 14.05 1.74
N ARG A 95 45.59 13.86 1.12
CA ARG A 95 44.77 12.68 1.39
C ARG A 95 45.44 11.39 0.90
N LEU A 96 46.03 11.42 -0.29
CA LEU A 96 46.72 10.26 -0.86
C LEU A 96 47.97 9.88 -0.08
N SER A 97 48.73 10.84 0.46
CA SER A 97 49.94 10.56 1.25
C SER A 97 49.65 9.93 2.61
N VAL A 98 48.42 10.01 3.10
CA VAL A 98 47.98 9.49 4.40
C VAL A 98 47.13 8.23 4.26
N THR A 99 46.76 7.85 3.04
CA THR A 99 46.00 6.62 2.76
C THR A 99 46.97 5.53 2.35
N GLY A 100 47.09 4.47 3.14
CA GLY A 100 47.90 3.29 2.80
C GLY A 100 47.33 2.49 1.64
N GLU A 101 48.13 1.59 1.06
CA GLU A 101 47.74 0.74 -0.08
C GLU A 101 46.49 -0.12 0.23
N ASP A 102 46.33 -0.52 1.49
CA ASP A 102 45.16 -1.27 2.00
C ASP A 102 43.92 -0.40 2.28
N GLY A 103 44.01 0.92 2.04
CA GLY A 103 42.94 1.87 2.33
C GLY A 103 42.81 2.25 3.81
N SER A 104 43.75 1.84 4.67
CA SER A 104 43.91 2.38 6.01
C SER A 104 44.29 3.86 5.94
N VAL A 105 43.83 4.67 6.89
CA VAL A 105 44.09 6.12 6.89
C VAL A 105 44.77 6.51 8.19
N GLY A 106 45.95 7.12 8.07
CA GLY A 106 46.77 7.56 9.19
C GLY A 106 48.26 7.54 8.83
N LEU A 107 49.05 8.31 9.56
CA LEU A 107 50.51 8.22 9.55
C LEU A 107 50.94 7.53 10.84
N GLU A 108 51.89 6.60 10.75
CA GLU A 108 52.37 5.88 11.93
C GLU A 108 52.99 6.86 12.93
N GLY A 109 52.56 6.80 14.20
CA GLY A 109 52.99 7.71 15.26
C GLY A 109 52.30 9.08 15.29
N VAL A 110 51.49 9.44 14.28
CA VAL A 110 50.72 10.69 14.29
C VAL A 110 49.41 10.48 15.05
N ARG A 111 49.27 11.19 16.16
CA ARG A 111 48.06 11.18 17.00
C ARG A 111 47.59 12.59 17.26
N LEU A 112 46.28 12.79 17.22
CA LEU A 112 45.71 14.07 17.61
C LEU A 112 46.03 14.32 19.11
N PRO A 113 46.47 15.52 19.51
CA PRO A 113 46.73 15.81 20.91
C PRO A 113 45.49 15.56 21.77
N ARG A 114 45.70 14.99 22.97
CA ARG A 114 44.61 14.53 23.86
C ARG A 114 43.64 15.65 24.22
N GLU A 115 44.16 16.84 24.46
CA GLU A 115 43.37 18.04 24.78
C GLU A 115 42.34 18.36 23.68
N VAL A 116 42.74 18.20 22.40
CA VAL A 116 41.84 18.43 21.27
C VAL A 116 40.80 17.30 21.17
N ILE A 117 41.19 16.04 21.44
CA ILE A 117 40.23 14.92 21.45
C ILE A 117 39.17 15.13 22.54
N GLU A 118 39.59 15.53 23.74
CA GLU A 118 38.70 15.81 24.88
C GLU A 118 37.75 16.97 24.56
N GLU A 119 38.25 18.08 24.00
CA GLU A 119 37.44 19.20 23.53
C GLU A 119 36.39 18.75 22.49
N LEU A 120 36.78 17.95 21.50
CA LEU A 120 35.86 17.43 20.48
C LEU A 120 34.84 16.46 21.06
N SER A 121 35.22 15.68 22.09
CA SER A 121 34.30 14.80 22.82
C SER A 121 33.25 15.62 23.57
N GLU A 122 33.65 16.67 24.29
CA GLU A 122 32.72 17.56 25.00
C GLU A 122 31.75 18.25 24.03
N LEU A 123 32.24 18.75 22.90
CA LEU A 123 31.40 19.31 21.83
C LEU A 123 30.40 18.28 21.29
N THR A 124 30.83 17.03 21.14
CA THR A 124 29.99 15.92 20.69
C THR A 124 28.88 15.63 21.69
N HIS A 125 29.19 15.63 22.98
CA HIS A 125 28.23 15.42 24.06
C HIS A 125 27.20 16.55 24.11
N GLY A 126 27.63 17.80 24.01
CA GLY A 126 26.75 18.98 23.97
C GLY A 126 25.80 18.98 22.77
N GLU A 127 26.22 18.46 21.63
CA GLU A 127 25.41 18.41 20.40
C GLU A 127 24.56 17.13 20.25
N ALA A 128 24.81 16.11 21.07
CA ALA A 128 24.13 14.81 20.96
C ALA A 128 22.60 14.93 21.11
N GLU A 129 22.13 15.78 22.02
CA GLU A 129 20.70 15.99 22.24
C GLU A 129 20.03 16.69 21.04
N ALA A 130 20.69 17.70 20.46
CA ALA A 130 20.20 18.38 19.26
C ALA A 130 20.07 17.41 18.07
N ILE A 131 21.06 16.52 17.89
CA ILE A 131 21.02 15.47 16.87
C ILE A 131 19.85 14.51 17.13
N ARG A 132 19.64 14.09 18.38
CA ARG A 132 18.53 13.21 18.79
C ARG A 132 17.17 13.85 18.53
N ASN A 133 16.99 15.13 18.87
CA ASN A 133 15.75 15.87 18.65
C ASN A 133 15.45 16.00 17.16
N ARG A 134 16.45 16.29 16.32
CA ARG A 134 16.31 16.30 14.86
C ARG A 134 15.98 14.93 14.29
N TYR A 135 16.51 13.85 14.85
CA TYR A 135 16.11 12.49 14.47
C TYR A 135 14.64 12.20 14.77
N ARG A 136 14.17 12.54 15.99
CA ARG A 136 12.76 12.38 16.38
C ARG A 136 11.82 13.16 15.48
N ALA A 137 12.14 14.44 15.21
CA ALA A 137 11.35 15.28 14.31
C ALA A 137 11.21 14.67 12.90
N ARG A 138 12.31 14.18 12.31
CA ARG A 138 12.30 13.50 10.99
C ARG A 138 11.43 12.24 11.02
N ARG A 139 11.53 11.43 12.07
CA ARG A 139 10.75 10.20 12.22
C ARG A 139 9.25 10.50 12.32
N ASN A 140 8.89 11.54 13.07
CA ASN A 140 7.49 11.94 13.25
C ASN A 140 6.91 12.53 11.95
N ALA A 141 7.66 13.37 11.24
CA ALA A 141 7.26 13.89 9.93
C ALA A 141 7.01 12.77 8.92
N PHE A 142 7.91 11.79 8.83
CA PHE A 142 7.74 10.64 7.94
C PHE A 142 6.51 9.79 8.30
N ARG A 143 6.26 9.57 9.59
CA ARG A 143 5.06 8.86 10.07
C ARG A 143 3.78 9.63 9.75
N GLY A 144 3.77 10.95 9.93
CA GLY A 144 2.64 11.80 9.57
C GLY A 144 2.32 11.73 8.08
N PHE A 145 3.36 11.78 7.23
CA PHE A 145 3.22 11.61 5.78
C PHE A 145 2.60 10.24 5.41
N LEU A 146 3.11 9.14 5.99
CA LEU A 146 2.55 7.81 5.74
C LEU A 146 1.10 7.68 6.20
N ALA A 147 0.76 8.23 7.36
CA ALA A 147 -0.61 8.22 7.86
C ALA A 147 -1.57 8.98 6.93
N SER A 148 -1.14 10.14 6.43
CA SER A 148 -1.91 10.93 5.45
C SER A 148 -2.11 10.17 4.12
N LEU A 149 -1.07 9.52 3.61
CA LEU A 149 -1.16 8.70 2.40
C LEU A 149 -2.13 7.52 2.58
N LEU A 150 -2.10 6.87 3.75
CA LEU A 150 -2.99 5.76 4.04
C LEU A 150 -4.44 6.23 4.11
N LEU A 151 -4.73 7.34 4.81
CA LEU A 151 -6.08 7.90 4.90
C LEU A 151 -6.64 8.30 3.54
N THR A 152 -5.83 8.95 2.69
CA THR A 152 -6.26 9.32 1.33
C THR A 152 -6.53 8.09 0.47
N THR A 153 -5.68 7.07 0.54
CA THR A 153 -5.87 5.82 -0.20
C THR A 153 -7.16 5.10 0.23
N VAL A 154 -7.40 4.98 1.54
CA VAL A 154 -8.63 4.37 2.08
C VAL A 154 -9.86 5.17 1.65
N GLY A 155 -9.82 6.50 1.74
CA GLY A 155 -10.93 7.37 1.32
C GLY A 155 -11.30 7.20 -0.15
N VAL A 156 -10.30 7.11 -1.04
CA VAL A 156 -10.52 6.87 -2.47
C VAL A 156 -11.19 5.52 -2.71
N TRP A 157 -10.71 4.44 -2.07
CA TRP A 157 -11.31 3.11 -2.23
C TRP A 157 -12.75 3.04 -1.70
N VAL A 158 -13.03 3.67 -0.56
CA VAL A 158 -14.40 3.76 -0.03
C VAL A 158 -15.33 4.48 -1.02
N ALA A 159 -14.88 5.60 -1.60
CA ALA A 159 -15.66 6.34 -2.58
C ALA A 159 -15.93 5.52 -3.85
N VAL A 160 -14.91 4.86 -4.39
CA VAL A 160 -15.03 3.98 -5.57
C VAL A 160 -15.99 2.83 -5.30
N PHE A 161 -15.90 2.21 -4.11
CA PHE A 161 -16.77 1.10 -3.75
C PHE A 161 -18.22 1.56 -3.59
N MET A 162 -18.47 2.71 -2.95
CA MET A 162 -19.80 3.29 -2.84
C MET A 162 -20.39 3.66 -4.21
N GLN A 163 -19.58 4.21 -5.12
CA GLN A 163 -20.04 4.53 -6.47
C GLN A 163 -20.41 3.27 -7.25
N ARG A 164 -19.56 2.23 -7.18
CA ARG A 164 -19.82 0.96 -7.86
C ARG A 164 -21.04 0.24 -7.30
N ALA A 165 -21.23 0.27 -5.98
CA ALA A 165 -22.41 -0.31 -5.34
C ALA A 165 -23.70 0.36 -5.82
N ARG A 166 -23.74 1.69 -5.89
CA ARG A 166 -24.90 2.45 -6.40
C ARG A 166 -25.22 2.12 -7.86
N VAL A 167 -24.21 2.15 -8.74
CA VAL A 167 -24.41 1.83 -10.17
C VAL A 167 -24.91 0.40 -10.37
N THR A 168 -24.41 -0.55 -9.57
CA THR A 168 -24.85 -1.95 -9.67
C THR A 168 -26.29 -2.13 -9.18
N GLU A 169 -26.67 -1.45 -8.09
CA GLU A 169 -28.04 -1.45 -7.56
C GLU A 169 -29.02 -0.83 -8.58
N ASP A 170 -28.66 0.29 -9.21
CA ASP A 170 -29.48 0.98 -10.21
C ASP A 170 -29.71 0.12 -11.45
N ILE A 171 -28.68 -0.57 -11.95
CA ILE A 171 -28.80 -1.45 -13.12
C ILE A 171 -29.65 -2.69 -12.80
N ALA A 172 -29.45 -3.30 -11.62
CA ALA A 172 -30.24 -4.46 -11.20
C ALA A 172 -31.71 -4.09 -11.01
N GLN A 173 -32.00 -2.94 -10.40
CA GLN A 173 -33.35 -2.41 -10.25
C GLN A 173 -34.02 -2.17 -11.61
N LEU A 174 -33.31 -1.57 -12.57
CA LEU A 174 -33.85 -1.34 -13.92
C LEU A 174 -34.17 -2.66 -14.63
N LYS A 175 -33.28 -3.66 -14.58
CA LYS A 175 -33.53 -4.98 -15.18
C LYS A 175 -34.75 -5.65 -14.57
N TYR A 176 -34.90 -5.57 -13.25
CA TYR A 176 -36.05 -6.10 -12.55
C TYR A 176 -37.36 -5.40 -12.95
N GLU A 177 -37.36 -4.08 -13.06
CA GLU A 177 -38.53 -3.32 -13.52
C GLU A 177 -38.94 -3.71 -14.94
N CYS A 178 -37.97 -3.89 -15.85
CA CYS A 178 -38.24 -4.36 -17.21
C CYS A 178 -38.82 -5.79 -17.23
N LEU A 179 -38.26 -6.71 -16.45
CA LEU A 179 -38.75 -8.07 -16.30
C LEU A 179 -40.20 -8.09 -15.77
N ARG A 180 -40.44 -7.35 -14.68
CA ARG A 180 -41.77 -7.22 -14.07
C ARG A 180 -42.80 -6.68 -15.06
N GLU A 181 -42.47 -5.59 -15.75
CA GLU A 181 -43.37 -4.98 -16.72
C GLU A 181 -43.71 -5.95 -17.86
N ARG A 182 -42.75 -6.76 -18.31
CA ARG A 182 -42.98 -7.78 -19.34
C ARG A 182 -43.91 -8.89 -18.84
N ILE A 183 -43.69 -9.40 -17.63
CA ILE A 183 -44.55 -10.44 -17.02
C ILE A 183 -45.99 -9.95 -16.94
N ILE A 184 -46.21 -8.70 -16.53
CA ILE A 184 -47.54 -8.10 -16.42
C ILE A 184 -48.17 -7.92 -17.81
N ARG A 185 -47.47 -7.27 -18.75
CA ARG A 185 -48.02 -6.95 -20.08
C ARG A 185 -48.34 -8.16 -20.94
N GLN A 186 -47.55 -9.23 -20.80
CA GLN A 186 -47.73 -10.46 -21.56
C GLN A 186 -48.59 -11.49 -20.82
N GLU A 187 -49.11 -11.14 -19.63
CA GLU A 187 -49.98 -12.00 -18.83
C GLU A 187 -49.41 -13.41 -18.61
N LEU A 188 -48.08 -13.50 -18.47
CA LEU A 188 -47.35 -14.78 -18.38
C LEU A 188 -47.88 -15.74 -17.29
N PRO A 189 -48.30 -15.28 -16.09
CA PRO A 189 -48.91 -16.17 -15.11
C PRO A 189 -50.22 -16.80 -15.58
N ALA A 190 -51.02 -16.08 -16.37
CA ALA A 190 -52.28 -16.58 -16.89
C ALA A 190 -52.06 -17.68 -17.93
N ALA A 191 -51.03 -17.54 -18.78
CA ALA A 191 -50.66 -18.55 -19.77
C ALA A 191 -50.25 -19.89 -19.12
N ILE A 192 -49.46 -19.84 -18.04
CA ILE A 192 -49.08 -21.05 -17.30
C ILE A 192 -50.27 -21.67 -16.56
N ARG A 193 -51.17 -20.84 -16.03
CA ARG A 193 -52.41 -21.32 -15.41
C ARG A 193 -53.28 -22.08 -16.41
N GLU A 194 -53.36 -21.61 -17.66
CA GLU A 194 -54.09 -22.28 -18.73
C GLU A 194 -53.52 -23.66 -19.04
N VAL A 195 -52.18 -23.78 -19.13
CA VAL A 195 -51.50 -25.08 -19.30
C VAL A 195 -51.79 -26.01 -18.12
N GLY A 196 -51.72 -25.50 -16.89
CA GLY A 196 -52.07 -26.27 -15.69
C GLY A 196 -53.52 -26.79 -15.67
N PHE A 197 -54.47 -26.06 -16.26
CA PHE A 197 -55.87 -26.50 -16.36
C PHE A 197 -56.11 -27.57 -17.42
N GLN A 198 -55.26 -27.65 -18.44
CA GLN A 198 -55.38 -28.62 -19.52
C GLN A 198 -54.85 -30.01 -19.15
N LEU A 199 -54.10 -30.12 -18.04
CA LEU A 199 -53.62 -31.40 -17.50
C LEU A 199 -54.77 -32.18 -16.85
N ASP A 200 -55.06 -33.38 -17.34
CA ASP A 200 -56.01 -34.31 -16.72
C ASP A 200 -55.32 -35.04 -15.55
N TYR A 201 -55.81 -34.89 -14.32
CA TYR A 201 -55.17 -35.41 -13.09
C TYR A 201 -55.26 -36.94 -12.92
N ALA A 202 -55.40 -37.66 -14.04
CA ALA A 202 -55.59 -39.09 -14.12
C ALA A 202 -54.35 -39.87 -13.69
N THR A 203 -53.14 -39.37 -13.96
CA THR A 203 -51.88 -40.02 -13.57
C THR A 203 -51.12 -39.26 -12.48
N GLU A 204 -50.14 -39.93 -11.87
CA GLU A 204 -49.23 -39.31 -10.89
C GLU A 204 -48.28 -38.29 -11.56
N ALA A 205 -47.87 -38.54 -12.81
CA ALA A 205 -47.05 -37.63 -13.60
C ALA A 205 -47.79 -36.31 -13.90
N ASP A 206 -49.09 -36.39 -14.24
CA ASP A 206 -49.90 -35.18 -14.52
C ASP A 206 -50.06 -34.30 -13.27
N ARG A 207 -50.12 -34.91 -12.08
CA ARG A 207 -50.15 -34.18 -10.80
C ARG A 207 -48.84 -33.48 -10.49
N GLU A 208 -47.72 -34.12 -10.79
CA GLU A 208 -46.40 -33.53 -10.61
C GLU A 208 -46.19 -32.34 -11.55
N MET A 209 -46.55 -32.50 -12.83
CA MET A 209 -46.53 -31.41 -13.82
C MET A 209 -47.43 -30.24 -13.43
N ALA A 210 -48.63 -30.51 -12.94
CA ALA A 210 -49.54 -29.47 -12.46
C ALA A 210 -48.95 -28.70 -11.26
N ALA A 211 -48.26 -29.39 -10.35
CA ALA A 211 -47.59 -28.77 -9.22
C ALA A 211 -46.43 -27.86 -9.66
N ASP A 212 -45.69 -28.25 -10.70
CA ASP A 212 -44.64 -27.40 -11.28
C ASP A 212 -45.20 -26.21 -12.05
N CYS A 213 -46.32 -26.36 -12.77
CA CYS A 213 -47.07 -25.23 -13.35
C CYS A 213 -47.51 -24.24 -12.26
N GLU A 214 -48.03 -24.73 -11.13
CA GLU A 214 -48.40 -23.88 -9.99
C GLU A 214 -47.19 -23.14 -9.41
N ARG A 215 -46.03 -23.81 -9.27
CA ARG A 215 -44.79 -23.18 -8.80
C ARG A 215 -44.32 -22.06 -9.73
N VAL A 216 -44.37 -22.28 -11.05
CA VAL A 216 -44.04 -21.26 -12.05
C VAL A 216 -45.00 -20.09 -11.95
N GLN A 217 -46.31 -20.36 -11.91
CA GLN A 217 -47.33 -19.31 -11.80
C GLN A 217 -47.10 -18.44 -10.57
N LEU A 218 -46.89 -19.06 -9.40
CA LEU A 218 -46.64 -18.34 -8.15
C LEU A 218 -45.41 -17.44 -8.24
N VAL A 219 -44.30 -17.94 -8.80
CA VAL A 219 -43.07 -17.14 -9.00
C VAL A 219 -43.35 -15.90 -9.86
N LEU A 220 -44.08 -16.06 -10.97
CA LEU A 220 -44.37 -14.95 -11.87
C LEU A 220 -45.34 -13.93 -11.23
N GLU A 221 -46.35 -14.39 -10.48
CA GLU A 221 -47.26 -13.52 -9.74
C GLU A 221 -46.53 -12.75 -8.62
N GLU A 222 -45.63 -13.43 -7.91
CA GLU A 222 -44.77 -12.84 -6.89
C GLU A 222 -43.92 -11.68 -7.47
N ILE A 223 -43.33 -11.88 -8.65
CA ILE A 223 -42.56 -10.84 -9.35
C ILE A 223 -43.47 -9.71 -9.86
N ALA A 224 -44.62 -10.03 -10.43
CA ALA A 224 -45.59 -9.04 -10.91
C ALA A 224 -46.07 -8.11 -9.78
N ASN A 225 -46.29 -8.67 -8.59
CA ASN A 225 -46.82 -7.97 -7.43
C ASN A 225 -45.75 -7.22 -6.62
N ALA A 226 -44.48 -7.59 -6.70
CA ALA A 226 -43.41 -6.94 -5.94
C ALA A 226 -42.97 -5.59 -6.57
N GLN A 227 -43.04 -4.52 -5.77
CA GLN A 227 -42.84 -3.14 -6.23
C GLN A 227 -41.37 -2.73 -6.44
N SER A 228 -40.39 -3.40 -5.80
CA SER A 228 -38.97 -3.06 -5.97
C SER A 228 -38.03 -4.21 -5.60
N LEU A 229 -36.81 -4.18 -6.14
CA LEU A 229 -35.75 -5.16 -5.87
C LEU A 229 -35.18 -5.04 -4.44
N ARG A 230 -35.38 -3.90 -3.77
CA ARG A 230 -34.88 -3.61 -2.41
C ARG A 230 -35.47 -4.49 -1.31
N GLN A 231 -36.49 -5.29 -1.60
CA GLN A 231 -36.90 -6.41 -0.76
C GLN A 231 -35.90 -7.57 -0.92
N VAL A 232 -34.60 -7.33 -0.66
CA VAL A 232 -33.43 -8.15 -1.03
C VAL A 232 -33.50 -9.63 -0.62
N ASN A 233 -34.31 -9.98 0.38
CA ASN A 233 -34.53 -11.38 0.78
C ASN A 233 -35.53 -12.12 -0.13
N TYR A 234 -36.43 -11.39 -0.80
CA TYR A 234 -37.50 -11.93 -1.63
C TYR A 234 -36.99 -12.43 -2.99
N LEU A 235 -36.19 -11.62 -3.69
CA LEU A 235 -35.65 -12.00 -4.99
C LEU A 235 -34.65 -13.16 -4.89
N ARG A 236 -33.84 -13.20 -3.82
CA ARG A 236 -32.95 -14.33 -3.54
C ARG A 236 -33.73 -15.62 -3.33
N TYR A 237 -34.86 -15.55 -2.61
CA TYR A 237 -35.72 -16.70 -2.36
C TYR A 237 -36.42 -17.16 -3.64
N ILE A 238 -36.92 -16.24 -4.45
CA ILE A 238 -37.50 -16.53 -5.77
C ILE A 238 -36.47 -17.21 -6.67
N ARG A 239 -35.26 -16.65 -6.79
CA ARG A 239 -34.17 -17.22 -7.59
C ARG A 239 -33.83 -18.63 -7.13
N GLN A 240 -33.73 -18.83 -5.82
CA GLN A 240 -33.46 -20.15 -5.25
C GLN A 240 -34.56 -21.16 -5.59
N ARG A 241 -35.83 -20.75 -5.63
CA ARG A 241 -36.95 -21.62 -6.03
C ARG A 241 -36.90 -21.98 -7.50
N VAL A 242 -36.65 -20.99 -8.38
CA VAL A 242 -36.53 -21.21 -9.83
C VAL A 242 -35.43 -22.23 -10.12
N THR A 243 -34.23 -22.03 -9.56
CA THR A 243 -33.09 -22.92 -9.81
C THR A 243 -33.25 -24.29 -9.13
N ARG A 244 -33.79 -24.35 -7.90
CA ARG A 244 -33.95 -25.63 -7.18
C ARG A 244 -34.91 -26.59 -7.88
N HIS A 245 -35.95 -26.04 -8.51
CA HIS A 245 -36.98 -26.82 -9.19
C HIS A 245 -36.81 -26.81 -10.71
N GLU A 246 -35.68 -26.29 -11.22
CA GLU A 246 -35.35 -26.25 -12.65
C GLU A 246 -36.51 -25.71 -13.51
N LEU A 247 -37.21 -24.68 -13.00
CA LEU A 247 -38.51 -24.26 -13.52
C LEU A 247 -38.44 -23.77 -14.98
N ALA A 248 -37.31 -23.20 -15.41
CA ALA A 248 -37.11 -22.78 -16.79
C ALA A 248 -37.04 -23.98 -17.75
N ASP A 249 -36.32 -25.03 -17.37
CA ASP A 249 -36.19 -26.25 -18.16
C ASP A 249 -37.49 -27.05 -18.18
N PHE A 250 -38.21 -27.08 -17.05
CA PHE A 250 -39.57 -27.61 -17.00
C PHE A 250 -40.49 -26.91 -18.02
N VAL A 251 -40.53 -25.58 -18.05
CA VAL A 251 -41.39 -24.84 -19.00
C VAL A 251 -41.02 -25.14 -20.46
N ARG A 252 -39.74 -25.30 -20.78
CA ARG A 252 -39.30 -25.71 -22.13
C ARG A 252 -39.81 -27.11 -22.49
N SER A 253 -39.80 -28.04 -21.54
CA SER A 253 -40.33 -29.40 -21.77
C SER A 253 -41.84 -29.43 -22.06
N LEU A 254 -42.59 -28.41 -21.62
CA LEU A 254 -44.02 -28.29 -21.91
C LEU A 254 -44.30 -27.94 -23.38
N GLU A 255 -43.34 -27.36 -24.11
CA GLU A 255 -43.53 -26.99 -25.53
C GLU A 255 -43.81 -28.21 -26.41
N GLU A 256 -43.20 -29.36 -26.08
CA GLU A 256 -43.45 -30.62 -26.80
C GLU A 256 -44.86 -31.17 -26.56
N THR A 257 -45.44 -30.86 -25.40
CA THR A 257 -46.77 -31.33 -24.97
C THR A 257 -47.89 -30.38 -25.40
N PHE A 258 -47.63 -29.07 -25.43
CA PHE A 258 -48.61 -28.01 -25.70
C PHE A 258 -48.16 -27.12 -26.88
N PRO A 259 -48.19 -27.64 -28.13
CA PRO A 259 -47.70 -26.92 -29.30
C PRO A 259 -48.50 -25.65 -29.61
N GLU A 260 -49.77 -25.56 -29.21
CA GLU A 260 -50.59 -24.35 -29.31
C GLU A 260 -50.06 -23.16 -28.51
N MET A 261 -49.16 -23.39 -27.54
CA MET A 261 -48.53 -22.36 -26.72
C MET A 261 -47.09 -22.04 -27.13
N SER A 262 -46.68 -22.45 -28.34
CA SER A 262 -45.31 -22.30 -28.86
C SER A 262 -44.76 -20.88 -28.85
N ASP A 263 -45.63 -19.86 -28.87
CA ASP A 263 -45.23 -18.45 -28.87
C ASP A 263 -45.08 -17.87 -27.45
N THR A 264 -45.65 -18.53 -26.44
CA THR A 264 -45.82 -18.01 -25.07
C THR A 264 -44.91 -18.73 -24.07
N LEU A 265 -44.81 -20.06 -24.15
CA LEU A 265 -43.94 -20.86 -23.27
C LEU A 265 -42.46 -20.46 -23.35
N PRO A 266 -41.86 -20.17 -24.53
CA PRO A 266 -40.50 -19.67 -24.59
C PRO A 266 -40.30 -18.34 -23.86
N ARG A 267 -41.33 -17.49 -23.83
CA ARG A 267 -41.28 -16.19 -23.13
C ARG A 267 -41.32 -16.36 -21.62
N VAL A 268 -42.05 -17.37 -21.15
CA VAL A 268 -42.07 -17.75 -19.74
C VAL A 268 -40.72 -18.32 -19.32
N ALA A 269 -40.16 -19.26 -20.09
CA ALA A 269 -38.83 -19.80 -19.83
C ALA A 269 -37.77 -18.70 -19.77
N LEU A 270 -37.77 -17.79 -20.76
CA LEU A 270 -36.86 -16.65 -20.80
C LEU A 270 -37.03 -15.69 -19.61
N ALA A 271 -38.27 -15.46 -19.15
CA ALA A 271 -38.51 -14.66 -17.95
C ALA A 271 -37.92 -15.33 -16.69
N LEU A 272 -38.01 -16.65 -16.57
CA LEU A 272 -37.43 -17.40 -15.45
C LEU A 272 -35.89 -17.44 -15.52
N GLU A 273 -35.29 -17.59 -16.70
CA GLU A 273 -33.84 -17.48 -16.88
C GLU A 273 -33.30 -16.09 -16.50
N GLU A 274 -34.05 -15.04 -16.85
CA GLU A 274 -33.68 -13.69 -16.44
C GLU A 274 -33.71 -13.54 -14.92
N VAL A 275 -34.66 -14.18 -14.22
CA VAL A 275 -34.70 -14.24 -12.74
C VAL A 275 -33.45 -14.92 -12.17
N GLU A 276 -32.94 -15.96 -12.82
CA GLU A 276 -31.68 -16.62 -12.42
C GLU A 276 -30.45 -15.72 -12.59
N SER A 277 -30.51 -14.80 -13.54
CA SER A 277 -29.43 -13.88 -13.88
C SER A 277 -29.39 -12.58 -13.05
N LEU A 278 -30.42 -12.32 -12.23
CA LEU A 278 -30.53 -11.18 -11.31
C LEU A 278 -29.82 -11.46 -9.96
#